data_AF-A0A0C3PPN1-F1
#
_entry.id   AF-A0A0C3PPN1-F1
#
_cell.length_a   1.000
_cell.length_b   1.000
_cell.length_c   1.000
_cell.angle_alpha   90.00
_cell.angle_beta   90.00
_cell.angle_gamma   90.00
#
_symmetry.space_group_name_H-M   'P 1'
#
loop_
_entity.id
_entity.type
_entity.pdbx_description
1 polymer ?
#
loop_
_entity_poly.entity_id
_entity_poly.type
_entity_poly.pdbx_seq_one_letter_code
_entity_poly.pdbx_strand_id
1 'polypeptide(L)'
;MKGQDGSKDILALVKDGIKLIQNFGSVIVYSTPHLYASALPFIPSNTLLSMMLLPKFPRLARAAVGGLKGWPLEQQLLHGHTSGVTSVAFSPDGKRIVSGSWDKTVRVWDAERGVQLGSPLEGHTSEVISVAFSPDGKRIVSGSRDKTVRAWDVEGGVQIGSPLEGHTDGVISVAFSPDGKRIV
;
A
#
# COMPACT_ATOMS: atom_id res chain seq x y z
N MET A 1 -10.13 -26.63 -26.78
CA MET A 1 -9.94 -26.15 -25.39
C MET A 1 -9.54 -24.68 -25.42
N LYS A 2 -10.53 -23.77 -25.36
CA LYS A 2 -10.34 -22.31 -25.26
C LYS A 2 -11.05 -21.89 -23.97
N GLY A 3 -10.32 -21.42 -22.96
CA GLY A 3 -10.97 -21.03 -21.70
C GLY A 3 -10.06 -20.53 -20.58
N GLN A 4 -8.74 -20.75 -20.64
CA GLN A 4 -7.80 -20.28 -19.61
C GLN A 4 -7.04 -18.99 -19.97
N ASP A 5 -7.17 -18.49 -21.21
CA ASP A 5 -6.35 -17.40 -21.75
C ASP A 5 -7.00 -16.01 -21.55
N GLY A 6 -8.27 -15.85 -21.96
CA GLY A 6 -8.94 -14.55 -21.93
C GLY A 6 -9.12 -13.93 -20.54
N SER A 7 -9.21 -14.73 -19.47
CA SER A 7 -9.33 -14.20 -18.10
C SER A 7 -8.02 -13.56 -17.62
N LYS A 8 -6.87 -14.15 -17.97
CA LYS A 8 -5.56 -13.60 -17.63
C LYS A 8 -5.27 -12.33 -18.42
N ASP A 9 -5.68 -12.30 -19.68
CA ASP A 9 -5.56 -11.11 -20.54
C ASP A 9 -6.42 -9.95 -20.02
N ILE A 10 -7.67 -10.22 -19.61
CA ILE A 10 -8.54 -9.21 -18.99
C ILE A 10 -7.91 -8.70 -17.70
N LEU A 11 -7.39 -9.58 -16.84
CA LEU A 11 -6.76 -9.17 -15.59
C LEU A 11 -5.52 -8.29 -15.84
N ALA A 12 -4.68 -8.67 -16.80
CA ALA A 12 -3.50 -7.89 -17.16
C ALA A 12 -3.89 -6.53 -17.75
N LEU A 13 -4.91 -6.48 -18.60
CA LEU A 13 -5.46 -5.23 -19.14
C LEU A 13 -6.02 -4.31 -18.05
N VAL A 14 -6.76 -4.86 -17.09
CA VAL A 14 -7.29 -4.11 -15.93
C VAL A 14 -6.15 -3.57 -15.07
N LYS A 15 -5.12 -4.39 -14.80
CA LYS A 15 -3.94 -3.95 -14.06
C LYS A 15 -3.22 -2.81 -14.77
N ASP A 16 -3.00 -2.92 -16.07
CA ASP A 16 -2.38 -1.84 -16.86
C ASP A 16 -3.25 -0.57 -16.86
N GLY A 17 -4.57 -0.71 -16.92
CA GLY A 17 -5.52 0.41 -16.85
C GLY A 17 -5.50 1.13 -15.50
N ILE A 18 -5.41 0.39 -14.40
CA ILE A 18 -5.24 0.96 -13.05
C ILE A 18 -3.92 1.75 -12.98
N LYS A 19 -2.82 1.18 -13.49
CA LYS A 19 -1.51 1.86 -13.51
C LYS A 19 -1.53 3.14 -14.34
N LEU A 20 -2.23 3.15 -15.47
CA LEU A 20 -2.45 4.37 -16.28
C LEU A 20 -3.14 5.45 -15.45
N ILE A 21 -4.23 5.09 -14.76
CA ILE A 21 -4.99 6.04 -13.92
C ILE A 21 -4.14 6.49 -12.72
N GLN A 22 -3.33 5.63 -12.11
CA GLN A 22 -2.46 6.04 -11.00
C GLN A 22 -1.35 7.00 -11.46
N ASN A 23 -0.73 6.76 -12.62
CA ASN A 23 0.38 7.59 -13.11
C ASN A 23 -0.10 8.91 -13.73
N PHE A 24 -1.28 8.92 -14.38
CA PHE A 24 -1.78 10.08 -15.11
C PHE A 24 -3.10 10.64 -14.56
N GLY A 25 -3.65 10.07 -13.49
CA GLY A 25 -4.98 10.40 -12.97
C GLY A 25 -5.13 11.86 -12.54
N SER A 26 -4.10 12.44 -11.91
CA SER A 26 -4.10 13.88 -11.59
C SER A 26 -4.20 14.74 -12.86
N VAL A 27 -3.45 14.39 -13.91
CA VAL A 27 -3.53 15.06 -15.21
C VAL A 27 -4.92 14.85 -15.82
N ILE A 28 -5.48 13.64 -15.75
CA ILE A 28 -6.79 13.29 -16.33
C ILE A 28 -7.94 13.99 -15.58
N VAL A 29 -7.92 14.10 -14.26
CA VAL A 29 -9.03 14.68 -13.50
C VAL A 29 -9.13 16.19 -13.68
N TYR A 30 -8.00 16.89 -13.77
CA TYR A 30 -7.98 18.36 -13.85
C TYR A 30 -7.84 18.91 -15.27
N SER A 31 -7.74 18.03 -16.27
CA SER A 31 -7.60 18.45 -17.67
C SER A 31 -8.90 18.32 -18.46
N THR A 32 -9.02 19.17 -19.47
CA THR A 32 -10.08 19.07 -20.48
C THR A 32 -9.96 17.75 -21.28
N PRO A 33 -11.07 17.16 -21.76
CA PRO A 33 -11.08 15.78 -22.27
C PRO A 33 -10.06 15.45 -23.38
N HIS A 34 -9.69 16.44 -24.18
CA HIS A 34 -8.69 16.30 -25.25
C HIS A 34 -7.24 16.07 -24.74
N LEU A 35 -6.95 16.36 -23.47
CA LEU A 35 -5.63 16.11 -22.87
C LEU A 35 -5.45 14.65 -22.40
N TYR A 36 -6.49 13.81 -22.39
CA TYR A 36 -6.31 12.38 -22.07
C TYR A 36 -5.50 11.65 -23.14
N ALA A 37 -5.65 12.08 -24.40
CA ALA A 37 -4.88 11.54 -25.50
C ALA A 37 -3.38 11.83 -25.39
N SER A 38 -2.96 12.84 -24.60
CA SER A 38 -1.54 13.14 -24.39
C SER A 38 -0.86 12.19 -23.42
N ALA A 39 -1.58 11.36 -22.67
CA ALA A 39 -0.99 10.30 -21.83
C ALA A 39 -0.64 9.04 -22.65
N LEU A 40 -1.37 8.78 -23.74
CA LEU A 40 -1.21 7.60 -24.59
C LEU A 40 0.21 7.40 -25.18
N PRO A 41 0.96 8.44 -25.60
CA PRO A 41 2.34 8.30 -26.09
C PRO A 41 3.32 7.76 -25.05
N PHE A 42 2.96 7.87 -23.76
CA PHE A 42 3.79 7.52 -22.61
C PHE A 42 3.42 6.17 -22.00
N ILE A 43 2.43 5.46 -22.55
CA ILE A 43 2.10 4.10 -22.12
C ILE A 43 3.27 3.18 -22.47
N PRO A 44 3.73 2.34 -21.51
CA PRO A 44 4.85 1.46 -21.78
C PRO A 44 4.57 0.46 -22.88
N SER A 45 5.53 0.25 -23.79
CA SER A 45 5.32 -0.49 -25.03
C SER A 45 5.05 -1.99 -24.84
N ASN A 46 5.42 -2.57 -23.71
CA ASN A 46 5.27 -4.02 -23.45
C ASN A 46 4.02 -4.33 -22.61
N THR A 47 3.02 -3.46 -22.60
CA THR A 47 1.75 -3.66 -21.87
C THR A 47 0.67 -4.17 -22.81
N LEU A 48 -0.27 -4.96 -22.29
CA LEU A 48 -1.44 -5.38 -23.08
C LEU A 48 -2.29 -4.15 -23.46
N LEU A 49 -2.32 -3.17 -22.56
CA LEU A 49 -2.98 -1.89 -22.79
C LEU A 49 -2.40 -1.14 -24.00
N SER A 50 -1.08 -0.99 -24.11
CA SER A 50 -0.46 -0.33 -25.27
C SER A 50 -0.72 -1.08 -26.57
N MET A 51 -0.65 -2.42 -26.52
CA MET A 51 -0.90 -3.27 -27.69
C MET A 51 -2.34 -3.16 -28.19
N MET A 52 -3.31 -2.97 -27.30
CA MET A 52 -4.72 -2.81 -27.66
C MET A 52 -5.11 -1.38 -28.06
N LEU A 53 -4.56 -0.36 -27.40
CA LEU A 53 -4.97 1.05 -27.59
C LEU A 53 -4.20 1.74 -28.71
N LEU A 54 -2.87 1.61 -28.81
CA LEU A 54 -2.07 2.38 -29.76
C LEU A 54 -2.44 2.13 -31.23
N PRO A 55 -2.80 0.91 -31.67
CA PRO A 55 -3.25 0.69 -33.06
C PRO A 55 -4.51 1.48 -33.44
N LYS A 56 -5.34 1.88 -32.47
CA LYS A 56 -6.55 2.69 -32.71
C LYS A 56 -6.23 4.17 -32.97
N PHE A 57 -5.01 4.62 -32.66
CA PHE A 57 -4.56 6.01 -32.79
C PHE A 57 -3.27 6.11 -33.62
N PRO A 58 -3.31 5.78 -34.93
CA PRO A 58 -2.11 5.68 -35.76
C PRO A 58 -1.40 7.01 -36.01
N ARG A 59 -2.06 8.15 -35.77
CA ARG A 59 -1.51 9.51 -35.95
C ARG A 59 -0.99 10.14 -34.66
N LEU A 60 -0.97 9.39 -33.57
CA LEU A 60 -0.49 9.91 -32.29
C LEU A 60 1.05 9.96 -32.27
N ALA A 61 1.62 10.97 -31.63
CA ALA A 61 3.05 10.99 -31.35
C ALA A 61 3.45 9.74 -30.55
N ARG A 62 4.59 9.13 -30.88
CA ARG A 62 5.16 8.00 -30.14
C ARG A 62 6.55 8.36 -29.67
N ALA A 63 6.86 8.04 -28.42
CA ALA A 63 8.24 8.12 -27.94
C ALA A 63 9.11 7.12 -28.72
N ALA A 64 9.96 7.62 -29.61
CA ALA A 64 10.84 6.80 -30.45
C ALA A 64 12.13 6.37 -29.72
N VAL A 65 12.56 7.14 -28.72
CA VAL A 65 13.76 6.90 -27.91
C VAL A 65 13.43 7.22 -26.46
N GLY A 66 13.91 6.40 -25.52
CA GLY A 66 13.69 6.63 -24.07
C GLY A 66 12.28 6.33 -23.56
N GLY A 67 11.41 5.73 -24.39
CA GLY A 67 10.08 5.30 -23.97
C GLY A 67 10.12 4.23 -22.88
N LEU A 68 9.10 4.22 -22.01
CA LEU A 68 8.94 3.22 -20.97
C LEU A 68 8.77 1.83 -21.60
N LYS A 69 9.58 0.86 -21.18
CA LYS A 69 9.42 -0.55 -21.59
C LYS A 69 8.39 -1.27 -20.74
N GLY A 70 8.24 -0.86 -19.48
CA GLY A 70 7.20 -1.27 -18.54
C GLY A 70 6.84 -0.10 -17.66
N TRP A 71 5.77 -0.22 -16.88
CA TRP A 71 5.45 0.80 -15.89
C TRP A 71 6.63 0.97 -14.93
N PRO A 72 7.06 2.20 -14.60
CA PRO A 72 8.10 2.41 -13.61
C PRO A 72 7.70 1.72 -12.30
N LEU A 73 8.70 1.21 -11.56
CA LEU A 73 8.48 0.68 -10.22
C LEU A 73 7.77 1.76 -9.40
N GLU A 74 6.52 1.48 -9.03
CA GLU A 74 5.66 2.47 -8.40
C GLU A 74 6.25 2.89 -7.04
N GLN A 75 6.42 4.19 -6.86
CA GLN A 75 6.40 4.77 -5.52
C GLN A 75 4.93 4.98 -5.17
N GLN A 76 4.28 3.94 -4.64
CA GLN A 76 2.96 4.13 -4.02
C GLN A 76 3.15 4.94 -2.74
N LEU A 77 2.75 6.22 -2.80
CA LEU A 77 2.74 7.11 -1.65
C LEU A 77 1.54 6.79 -0.76
N LEU A 78 1.81 6.21 0.42
CA LEU A 78 0.82 5.95 1.45
C LEU A 78 0.53 7.25 2.21
N HIS A 79 -0.49 7.99 1.78
CA HIS A 79 -0.87 9.27 2.41
C HIS A 79 -1.90 9.04 3.51
N GLY A 80 -1.62 9.51 4.73
CA GLY A 80 -2.62 9.51 5.80
C GLY A 80 -2.08 9.88 7.18
N HIS A 81 -0.85 9.48 7.53
CA HIS A 81 -0.23 9.93 8.76
C HIS A 81 -0.04 11.45 8.78
N THR A 82 -0.29 12.08 9.91
CA THR A 82 -0.20 13.55 10.07
C THR A 82 1.15 14.00 10.67
N SER A 83 2.04 13.05 10.94
CA SER A 83 3.39 13.27 11.44
C SER A 83 4.34 12.17 10.94
N GLY A 84 5.62 12.25 11.32
CA GLY A 84 6.66 11.32 10.87
C GLY A 84 6.30 9.85 11.11
N VAL A 85 6.51 9.01 10.10
CA VAL A 85 6.39 7.54 10.20
C VAL A 85 7.68 7.00 10.81
N THR A 86 7.56 6.18 11.85
CA THR A 86 8.69 5.68 12.66
C THR A 86 9.02 4.23 12.36
N SER A 87 8.04 3.44 11.96
CA SER A 87 8.19 2.00 11.77
C SER A 87 7.17 1.50 10.74
N VAL A 88 7.58 0.51 9.95
CA VAL A 88 6.74 -0.14 8.95
C VAL A 88 7.04 -1.64 8.93
N ALA A 89 6.03 -2.46 8.64
CA ALA A 89 6.18 -3.89 8.43
C ALA A 89 5.19 -4.42 7.39
N PHE A 90 5.61 -5.42 6.59
CA PHE A 90 4.70 -6.17 5.73
C PHE A 90 4.00 -7.28 6.51
N SER A 91 2.76 -7.58 6.13
CA SER A 91 2.09 -8.81 6.54
C SER A 91 2.84 -10.03 5.96
N PRO A 92 2.74 -11.22 6.59
CA PRO A 92 3.41 -12.43 6.11
C PRO A 92 3.04 -12.83 4.67
N ASP A 93 1.82 -12.50 4.23
CA ASP A 93 1.36 -12.75 2.86
C ASP A 93 1.71 -11.62 1.87
N GLY A 94 2.36 -10.55 2.35
CA GLY A 94 2.77 -9.38 1.58
C GLY A 94 1.64 -8.49 1.08
N LYS A 95 0.37 -8.76 1.46
CA LYS A 95 -0.78 -8.02 0.93
C LYS A 95 -1.10 -6.76 1.72
N ARG A 96 -0.63 -6.66 2.95
CA ARG A 96 -0.85 -5.50 3.82
C ARG A 96 0.47 -4.93 4.30
N ILE A 97 0.48 -3.62 4.53
CA ILE A 97 1.55 -2.92 5.24
C ILE A 97 0.94 -2.38 6.53
N VAL A 98 1.70 -2.40 7.62
CA VAL A 98 1.38 -1.67 8.85
C VAL A 98 2.42 -0.58 9.06
N SER A 99 2.00 0.57 9.54
CA SER A 99 2.89 1.68 9.90
C SER A 99 2.54 2.28 11.27
N GLY A 100 3.56 2.67 12.02
CA GLY A 100 3.45 3.47 13.24
C GLY A 100 4.00 4.88 13.03
N SER A 101 3.47 5.87 13.76
CA SER A 101 3.84 7.28 13.58
C SER A 101 3.87 8.07 14.89
N TRP A 102 4.57 9.20 14.84
CA TRP A 102 4.50 10.28 15.82
C TRP A 102 3.10 10.90 15.97
N ASP A 103 2.17 10.65 15.03
CA ASP A 103 0.76 11.04 15.19
C ASP A 103 -0.03 10.15 16.16
N LYS A 104 0.67 9.21 16.83
CA LYS A 104 0.15 8.30 17.87
C LYS A 104 -0.77 7.20 17.32
N THR A 105 -0.88 7.07 16.00
CA THR A 105 -1.72 6.06 15.36
C THR A 105 -0.88 4.92 14.77
N VAL A 106 -1.52 3.75 14.67
CA VAL A 106 -1.09 2.67 13.79
C VAL A 106 -2.03 2.63 12.60
N ARG A 107 -1.52 2.48 11.38
CA ARG A 107 -2.34 2.39 10.16
C ARG A 107 -2.02 1.12 9.39
N VAL A 108 -3.04 0.57 8.76
CA VAL A 108 -2.92 -0.61 7.89
C VAL A 108 -3.22 -0.18 6.46
N TRP A 109 -2.47 -0.70 5.50
CA TRP A 109 -2.56 -0.32 4.10
C TRP A 109 -2.67 -1.55 3.23
N ASP A 110 -3.38 -1.42 2.12
CA ASP A 110 -3.33 -2.37 1.00
C ASP A 110 -2.02 -2.15 0.23
N ALA A 111 -1.18 -3.17 0.19
CA ALA A 111 0.15 -3.09 -0.42
C ALA A 111 0.11 -3.01 -1.96
N GLU A 112 -0.99 -3.44 -2.60
CA GLU A 112 -1.14 -3.39 -4.07
C GLU A 112 -1.83 -2.10 -4.51
N ARG A 113 -2.75 -1.58 -3.71
CA ARG A 113 -3.55 -0.40 -4.06
C ARG A 113 -3.01 0.91 -3.49
N GLY A 114 -2.17 0.84 -2.46
CA GLY A 114 -1.64 2.01 -1.77
C GLY A 114 -2.69 2.79 -0.99
N VAL A 115 -3.80 2.14 -0.61
CA VAL A 115 -4.91 2.76 0.13
C VAL A 115 -4.93 2.28 1.57
N GLN A 116 -5.36 3.14 2.50
CA GLN A 116 -5.55 2.74 3.89
C GLN A 116 -6.72 1.75 4.00
N LEU A 117 -6.54 0.73 4.82
CA LEU A 117 -7.55 -0.25 5.19
C LEU A 117 -8.12 0.13 6.56
N GLY A 118 -9.41 0.47 6.60
CA GLY A 118 -10.11 0.87 7.82
C GLY A 118 -9.66 2.23 8.37
N SER A 119 -10.13 2.53 9.57
CA SER A 119 -9.74 3.73 10.33
C SER A 119 -8.34 3.54 10.95
N PRO A 120 -7.63 4.63 11.29
CA PRO A 120 -6.42 4.52 12.11
C PRO A 120 -6.73 3.80 13.43
N LEU A 121 -5.79 2.96 13.87
CA LEU A 121 -5.86 2.28 15.15
C LEU A 121 -5.38 3.26 16.22
N GLU A 122 -6.36 3.78 16.97
CA GLU A 122 -6.17 4.77 18.01
C GLU A 122 -6.14 4.12 19.39
N GLY A 123 -5.35 4.72 20.30
CA GLY A 123 -5.30 4.29 21.69
C GLY A 123 -4.00 4.68 22.38
N HIS A 124 -2.89 4.70 21.66
CA HIS A 124 -1.62 5.20 22.20
C HIS A 124 -1.73 6.70 22.52
N THR A 125 -1.15 7.11 23.65
CA THR A 125 -1.19 8.51 24.12
C THR A 125 0.06 9.31 23.76
N SER A 126 1.09 8.63 23.25
CA SER A 126 2.34 9.17 22.72
C SER A 126 2.71 8.48 21.40
N GLU A 127 3.83 8.89 20.82
CA GLU A 127 4.33 8.41 19.53
C GLU A 127 4.42 6.88 19.48
N VAL A 128 3.95 6.28 18.40
CA VAL A 128 4.22 4.87 18.11
C VAL A 128 5.62 4.78 17.55
N ILE A 129 6.45 3.88 18.09
CA ILE A 129 7.87 3.76 17.74
C ILE A 129 8.16 2.47 16.96
N SER A 130 7.40 1.40 17.23
CA SER A 130 7.61 0.11 16.61
C SER A 130 6.30 -0.59 16.32
N VAL A 131 6.20 -1.28 15.19
CA VAL A 131 5.06 -2.11 14.81
C VAL A 131 5.53 -3.45 14.24
N ALA A 132 4.77 -4.52 14.46
CA ALA A 132 5.03 -5.83 13.88
C ALA A 132 3.73 -6.60 13.60
N PHE A 133 3.72 -7.41 12.53
CA PHE A 133 2.68 -8.39 12.29
C PHE A 133 2.97 -9.71 13.01
N SER A 134 1.91 -10.40 13.43
CA SER A 134 2.00 -11.79 13.84
C SER A 134 2.31 -12.70 12.64
N PRO A 135 2.92 -13.88 12.87
CA PRO A 135 3.24 -14.83 11.79
C PRO A 135 2.01 -15.33 11.01
N ASP A 136 0.82 -15.32 11.61
CA ASP A 136 -0.44 -15.66 10.95
C ASP A 136 -1.09 -14.46 10.23
N GLY A 137 -0.52 -13.26 10.35
CA GLY A 137 -1.00 -12.01 9.73
C GLY A 137 -2.27 -11.44 10.33
N LYS A 138 -2.82 -12.05 11.39
CA LYS A 138 -4.13 -11.66 11.95
C LYS A 138 -4.04 -10.60 13.04
N ARG A 139 -2.85 -10.40 13.61
CA ARG A 139 -2.62 -9.46 14.71
C ARG A 139 -1.47 -8.53 14.37
N ILE A 140 -1.57 -7.33 14.92
CA ILE A 140 -0.49 -6.35 14.94
C ILE A 140 -0.12 -6.11 16.40
N VAL A 141 1.16 -5.89 16.67
CA VAL A 141 1.62 -5.30 17.94
C VAL A 141 2.28 -3.96 17.68
N SER A 142 2.15 -3.03 18.62
CA SER A 142 2.79 -1.73 18.59
C SER A 142 3.41 -1.38 19.93
N GLY A 143 4.62 -0.81 19.90
CA GLY A 143 5.31 -0.21 21.05
C GLY A 143 5.35 1.30 20.92
N SER A 144 5.17 2.01 22.03
CA SER A 144 5.05 3.48 22.06
C SER A 144 5.87 4.13 23.17
N ARG A 145 6.14 5.44 22.99
CA ARG A 145 6.65 6.32 24.04
C ARG A 145 5.70 6.50 25.23
N ASP A 146 4.43 6.08 25.10
CA ASP A 146 3.51 6.00 26.23
C ASP A 146 3.80 4.84 27.20
N LYS A 147 4.89 4.10 26.95
CA LYS A 147 5.39 2.99 27.79
C LYS A 147 4.52 1.73 27.73
N THR A 148 3.60 1.66 26.78
CA THR A 148 2.73 0.49 26.60
C THR A 148 3.06 -0.26 25.31
N VAL A 149 2.76 -1.56 25.34
CA VAL A 149 2.59 -2.38 24.13
C VAL A 149 1.10 -2.63 23.92
N ARG A 150 0.61 -2.47 22.69
CA ARG A 150 -0.78 -2.76 22.34
C ARG A 150 -0.84 -3.82 21.25
N ALA A 151 -1.83 -4.69 21.33
CA ALA A 151 -2.14 -5.69 20.31
C ALA A 151 -3.45 -5.31 19.61
N TRP A 152 -3.53 -5.54 18.31
CA TRP A 152 -4.66 -5.13 17.47
C TRP A 152 -5.13 -6.29 16.62
N ASP A 153 -6.44 -6.40 16.44
CA ASP A 153 -7.07 -7.33 15.50
C ASP A 153 -7.12 -6.68 14.12
N VAL A 154 -6.54 -7.35 13.12
CA VAL A 154 -6.38 -6.79 11.77
C VAL A 154 -7.69 -6.72 11.00
N GLU A 155 -8.64 -7.62 11.25
CA GLU A 155 -9.91 -7.65 10.53
C GLU A 155 -10.97 -6.77 11.19
N GLY A 156 -11.00 -6.77 12.53
CA GLY A 156 -11.89 -5.94 13.33
C GLY A 156 -11.44 -4.49 13.42
N GLY A 157 -10.14 -4.20 13.25
CA GLY A 157 -9.59 -2.86 13.40
C GLY A 157 -9.71 -2.33 14.83
N VAL A 158 -9.66 -3.23 15.82
CA VAL A 158 -9.85 -2.91 17.25
C VAL A 158 -8.70 -3.44 18.08
N GLN A 159 -8.49 -2.83 19.25
CA GLN A 159 -7.50 -3.32 20.21
C GLN A 159 -7.94 -4.66 20.82
N ILE A 160 -6.98 -5.58 20.97
CA ILE A 160 -7.15 -6.85 21.67
C ILE A 160 -6.76 -6.66 23.13
N GLY A 161 -7.74 -6.71 24.02
CA GLY A 161 -7.52 -6.61 25.47
C GLY A 161 -7.01 -5.23 25.92
N SER A 162 -6.52 -5.17 27.16
CA SER A 162 -5.90 -3.95 27.72
C SER A 162 -4.46 -3.77 27.20
N PRO A 163 -3.91 -2.55 27.23
CA PRO A 163 -2.49 -2.33 26.97
C PRO A 163 -1.64 -3.17 27.92
N LEU A 164 -0.50 -3.65 27.41
CA LEU A 164 0.51 -4.31 28.21
C LEU A 164 1.37 -3.23 28.87
N GLU A 165 1.28 -3.17 30.19
CA GLU A 165 1.97 -2.19 31.04
C GLU A 165 3.14 -2.86 31.77
N GLY A 166 4.05 -2.03 32.31
CA GLY A 166 5.20 -2.49 33.11
C GLY A 166 6.53 -1.88 32.69
N HIS A 167 6.63 -1.34 31.47
CA HIS A 167 7.80 -0.57 31.07
C HIS A 167 7.81 0.78 31.78
N THR A 168 8.97 1.17 32.32
CA THR A 168 9.14 2.46 33.01
C THR A 168 9.53 3.59 32.06
N ASP A 169 9.89 3.26 30.82
CA ASP A 169 10.24 4.16 29.72
C ASP A 169 9.65 3.65 28.39
N GLY A 170 9.81 4.41 27.31
CA GLY A 170 9.22 4.11 26.01
C GLY A 170 9.63 2.75 25.44
N VAL A 171 8.68 2.07 24.79
CA VAL A 171 8.93 0.80 24.13
C VAL A 171 9.46 1.04 22.72
N ILE A 172 10.75 0.75 22.53
CA ILE A 172 11.47 1.08 21.29
C ILE A 172 11.39 -0.02 20.22
N SER A 173 11.04 -1.24 20.58
CA SER A 173 10.93 -2.37 19.67
C SER A 173 9.88 -3.34 20.18
N VAL A 174 9.15 -3.96 19.25
CA VAL A 174 8.27 -5.10 19.52
C VAL A 174 8.43 -6.16 18.44
N ALA A 175 8.31 -7.42 18.81
CA ALA A 175 8.28 -8.55 17.89
C ALA A 175 7.33 -9.65 18.38
N PHE A 176 6.81 -10.43 17.44
CA PHE A 176 6.17 -11.71 17.77
C PHE A 176 7.20 -12.83 17.78
N SER A 177 7.01 -13.81 18.68
CA SER A 177 7.71 -15.09 18.55
C SER A 177 7.31 -15.79 17.25
N PRO A 178 8.16 -16.69 16.69
CA PRO A 178 7.85 -17.40 15.45
C PRO A 178 6.55 -18.23 15.48
N ASP A 179 6.15 -18.71 16.66
CA ASP A 179 4.87 -19.42 16.87
C ASP A 179 3.67 -18.47 17.11
N GLY A 180 3.91 -17.16 17.15
CA GLY A 180 2.91 -16.11 17.37
C GLY A 180 2.34 -16.06 18.79
N LYS A 181 2.86 -16.85 19.75
CA LYS A 181 2.27 -16.95 21.09
C LYS A 181 2.80 -15.92 22.08
N ARG A 182 3.94 -15.30 21.79
CA ARG A 182 4.61 -14.35 22.68
C ARG A 182 4.90 -13.05 21.93
N ILE A 183 4.98 -11.98 22.72
CA ILE A 183 5.41 -10.66 22.30
C ILE A 183 6.67 -10.35 23.12
N VAL A 184 7.71 -9.82 22.45
CA VAL A 184 8.99 -9.44 23.05
C VAL A 184 9.31 -8.00 22.67
#